data_AF-X6J0Q3-F1
#
_entry.id   AF-X6J0Q3-F1
#
_cell.length_a   1.000
_cell.length_b   1.000
_cell.length_c   1.000
_cell.angle_alpha   90.00
_cell.angle_beta   90.00
_cell.angle_gamma   90.00
#
_symmetry.space_group_name_H-M   'P 1'
#
loop_
_entity.id
_entity.type
_entity.pdbx_description
1 polymer ?
#
loop_
_entity_poly.entity_id
_entity_poly.type
_entity_poly.pdbx_seq_one_letter_code
_entity_poly.pdbx_strand_id
1 'polypeptide(L)'
;MTGDIGAAAPSLIRASLSRTGKWAGSVAFIGGAASDILNPLAPFAAYIALVASVAAAIIAIAIVLRLVLAAKALPALIFATSAAAVAGGVYGLQQQTNSQNGVIAGLVPAIAQLQQQMGIVSARVARIEQTVTETKLAVDQVKQSTDAVAKKTEEIASTQQQQAEQGAQTQKSVEAVKQTTETLAAGQQKQAEQADKLQATTEQIAASIDTIAKGFAALAAQGGTIAEPKRPDEFYHNARVYELSGDMLNARRSYLAVAGFDVDAVDPYTRFATLLRVQDGKAGAREVFGALADKAKALSIKLVHILQFDDAQRLDKLNAFIAANPDFAPAYYLLAQEFSEDRLGVQSLSDKRSEAEALTKFVSYEKEGGLLKYFVDQTQLADWLDRSRTRLTALGDVLDPARFAPTLTPMRSNAGWTISISLPEAATGISWRMGVSGPFTDTGLMAMNDQRTGKPMPNPSFELPDSTTATTIGVKYLDLRGRETGPFDISFDPDAALQQGNKQILDQFWTSWIAFDASGNHGLVYFSQMLSFRCGIKEVRYSLNGTALDKEIKLPPCDKKDPYAIPYDYQPYFKVADNVTSMAVQVTYTDGTKSPVREYKRQ
;
A
#
# COMPACT_ATOMS: atom_id res chain seq x y z
N MET A 1 0.22 -54.45 65.81
CA MET A 1 -0.76 -53.54 66.40
C MET A 1 -1.33 -52.72 65.25
N THR A 2 -2.40 -53.20 64.59
CA THR A 2 -3.80 -52.77 64.81
C THR A 2 -3.98 -51.28 64.49
N GLY A 3 -4.74 -50.81 63.49
CA GLY A 3 -5.73 -51.42 62.60
C GLY A 3 -6.78 -50.33 62.28
N ASP A 4 -7.10 -50.16 60.99
CA ASP A 4 -8.40 -49.74 60.39
C ASP A 4 -9.07 -48.39 60.76
N ILE A 5 -9.85 -47.64 59.95
CA ILE A 5 -10.43 -47.60 58.58
C ILE A 5 -10.79 -46.10 58.38
N GLY A 6 -10.43 -45.41 57.29
CA GLY A 6 -11.22 -45.30 56.06
C GLY A 6 -12.32 -44.23 56.12
N ALA A 7 -12.25 -43.20 55.26
CA ALA A 7 -13.42 -42.44 54.81
C ALA A 7 -13.12 -41.55 53.59
N ALA A 8 -13.64 -42.01 52.45
CA ALA A 8 -14.31 -41.26 51.39
C ALA A 8 -13.67 -39.98 50.81
N ALA A 9 -13.15 -40.09 49.58
CA ALA A 9 -13.11 -39.01 48.61
C ALA A 9 -14.53 -38.72 48.07
N PRO A 10 -15.10 -37.52 48.27
CA PRO A 10 -16.33 -37.14 47.60
C PRO A 10 -16.04 -36.70 46.16
N SER A 11 -16.74 -37.32 45.22
CA SER A 11 -16.71 -37.11 43.77
C SER A 11 -16.68 -35.64 43.35
N LEU A 12 -15.89 -35.36 42.29
CA LEU A 12 -15.68 -34.09 41.58
C LEU A 12 -16.95 -33.35 41.11
N ILE A 13 -18.13 -33.90 41.33
CA ILE A 13 -19.44 -33.32 40.97
C ILE A 13 -19.83 -32.17 41.91
N ARG A 14 -19.42 -32.20 43.19
CA ARG A 14 -19.77 -31.13 44.15
C ARG A 14 -18.91 -29.86 44.00
N ALA A 15 -17.72 -29.98 43.41
CA ALA A 15 -16.84 -28.84 43.16
C ALA A 15 -17.19 -28.09 41.86
N SER A 16 -17.92 -28.70 40.93
CA SER A 16 -18.40 -28.02 39.70
C SER A 16 -19.71 -27.24 39.90
N LEU A 17 -20.48 -27.54 40.94
CA LEU A 17 -21.80 -26.94 41.20
C LEU A 17 -21.77 -25.62 41.98
N SER A 18 -20.64 -25.23 42.59
CA SER A 18 -20.52 -23.93 43.28
C SER A 18 -19.99 -22.79 42.40
N ARG A 19 -19.56 -23.07 41.16
CA ARG A 19 -19.17 -22.05 40.16
C ARG A 19 -20.24 -21.73 39.10
N THR A 20 -21.36 -22.46 39.07
CA THR A 20 -22.46 -22.25 38.12
C THR A 20 -23.61 -21.39 38.64
N GLY A 21 -23.56 -20.96 39.91
CA GLY A 21 -24.59 -20.13 40.54
C GLY A 21 -24.72 -18.68 40.02
N LYS A 22 -23.86 -18.23 39.08
CA LYS A 22 -23.94 -16.90 38.47
C LYS A 22 -24.73 -16.84 37.15
N TRP A 23 -25.14 -17.98 36.60
CA TRP A 23 -25.96 -18.05 35.37
C TRP A 23 -27.45 -18.34 35.62
N ALA A 24 -27.81 -18.82 36.82
CA ALA A 24 -29.21 -19.13 37.15
C ALA A 24 -30.11 -17.87 37.24
N GLY A 25 -29.54 -16.70 37.59
CA GLY A 25 -30.27 -15.42 37.58
C GLY A 25 -30.59 -14.90 36.18
N SER A 26 -29.81 -15.29 35.17
CA SER A 26 -30.00 -14.85 33.78
C SER A 26 -30.97 -15.74 33.00
N VAL A 27 -31.16 -17.00 33.42
CA VAL A 27 -32.13 -17.93 32.80
C VAL A 27 -33.56 -17.63 33.24
N ALA A 28 -33.77 -17.13 34.46
CA ALA A 28 -35.09 -16.71 34.93
C ALA A 28 -35.61 -15.42 34.24
N PHE A 29 -34.71 -14.56 33.74
CA PHE A 29 -35.10 -13.35 32.99
C PHE A 29 -35.43 -13.64 31.51
N ILE A 30 -34.91 -14.74 30.95
CA ILE A 30 -35.21 -15.15 29.56
C ILE A 30 -36.58 -15.86 29.46
N GLY A 31 -37.08 -16.47 30.54
CA GLY A 31 -38.38 -17.14 30.55
C GLY A 31 -39.59 -16.21 30.33
N GLY A 32 -39.51 -14.95 30.78
CA GLY A 32 -40.59 -13.96 30.59
C GLY A 32 -40.59 -13.28 29.22
N ALA A 33 -39.43 -13.22 28.54
CA ALA A 33 -39.27 -12.56 27.24
C ALA A 33 -39.42 -13.49 26.03
N ALA A 34 -39.58 -14.81 26.26
CA ALA A 34 -39.61 -15.81 25.19
C ALA A 34 -40.94 -15.88 24.41
N SER A 35 -42.04 -15.35 24.95
CA SER A 35 -43.35 -15.35 24.27
C SER A 35 -43.34 -14.50 22.99
N ASP A 36 -42.71 -13.33 23.01
CA ASP A 36 -42.78 -12.36 21.90
C ASP A 36 -41.67 -12.55 20.85
N ILE A 37 -40.60 -13.28 21.18
CA ILE A 37 -39.49 -13.56 20.25
C ILE A 37 -39.70 -14.87 19.47
N LEU A 38 -40.41 -15.85 20.04
CA LEU A 38 -40.57 -17.18 19.43
C LEU A 38 -41.72 -17.27 18.42
N ASN A 39 -42.70 -16.38 18.48
CA ASN A 39 -43.86 -16.39 17.57
C ASN A 39 -43.47 -16.28 16.07
N PRO A 40 -42.49 -15.45 15.65
CA PRO A 40 -42.04 -15.41 14.25
C PRO A 40 -41.14 -16.60 13.82
N LEU A 41 -40.60 -17.38 14.76
CA LEU A 41 -39.69 -18.51 14.47
C LEU A 41 -40.37 -19.89 14.51
N ALA A 42 -41.62 -19.94 14.98
CA ALA A 42 -42.42 -21.15 15.12
C ALA A 42 -42.47 -22.06 13.86
N PRO A 43 -42.63 -21.56 12.61
CA PRO A 43 -42.68 -22.45 11.43
C PRO A 43 -41.33 -23.12 11.09
N PHE A 44 -40.22 -22.69 11.69
CA PHE A 44 -38.89 -23.24 11.46
C PHE A 44 -38.39 -24.13 12.61
N ALA A 45 -39.18 -24.29 13.68
CA ALA A 45 -38.78 -25.02 14.89
C ALA A 45 -38.38 -26.48 14.62
N ALA A 46 -39.06 -27.18 13.69
CA ALA A 46 -38.73 -28.55 13.30
C ALA A 46 -37.36 -28.66 12.61
N TYR A 47 -37.04 -27.72 11.72
CA TYR A 47 -35.75 -27.68 11.01
C TYR A 47 -34.60 -27.33 11.96
N ILE A 48 -34.83 -26.38 12.87
CA ILE A 48 -33.86 -25.99 13.89
C ILE A 48 -33.59 -27.16 14.84
N ALA A 49 -34.62 -27.89 15.27
CA ALA A 49 -34.46 -29.09 16.09
C ALA A 49 -33.68 -30.19 15.36
N LEU A 50 -33.95 -30.45 14.08
CA LEU A 50 -33.25 -31.46 13.28
C LEU A 50 -31.77 -31.11 13.12
N VAL A 51 -31.45 -29.87 12.71
CA VAL A 51 -30.07 -29.42 12.49
C VAL A 51 -29.28 -29.44 13.80
N ALA A 52 -29.87 -28.97 14.91
CA ALA A 52 -29.22 -28.99 16.21
C ALA A 52 -28.96 -30.43 16.71
N SER A 53 -29.86 -31.37 16.42
CA SER A 53 -29.71 -32.79 16.77
C SER A 53 -28.57 -33.45 15.98
N VAL A 54 -28.47 -33.18 14.68
CA VAL A 54 -27.38 -33.69 13.82
C VAL A 54 -26.05 -33.09 14.24
N ALA A 55 -25.99 -31.79 14.53
CA ALA A 55 -24.80 -31.13 15.04
C ALA A 55 -24.35 -31.73 16.39
N ALA A 56 -25.29 -31.98 17.31
CA ALA A 56 -24.99 -32.62 18.58
C ALA A 56 -24.44 -34.04 18.40
N ALA A 57 -24.99 -34.84 17.48
CA ALA A 57 -24.50 -36.18 17.17
C ALA A 57 -23.07 -36.15 16.58
N ILE A 58 -22.79 -35.22 15.66
CA ILE A 58 -21.46 -35.05 15.08
C ILE A 58 -20.44 -34.65 16.15
N ILE A 59 -20.79 -33.71 17.03
CA ILE A 59 -19.91 -33.26 18.12
C ILE A 59 -19.68 -34.40 19.14
N ALA A 60 -20.71 -35.17 19.48
CA ALA A 60 -20.59 -36.32 20.37
C ALA A 60 -19.67 -37.41 19.78
N ILE A 61 -19.81 -37.72 18.48
CA ILE A 61 -18.95 -38.67 17.77
C ILE A 61 -17.50 -38.16 17.72
N ALA A 62 -17.29 -36.87 17.45
CA ALA A 62 -15.96 -36.27 17.45
C ALA A 62 -15.26 -36.32 18.82
N ILE A 63 -16.03 -36.20 19.92
CA ILE A 63 -15.51 -36.37 21.29
C ILE A 63 -15.16 -37.84 21.57
N VAL A 64 -16.03 -38.79 21.20
CA VAL A 64 -15.81 -40.24 21.41
C VAL A 64 -14.60 -40.74 20.60
N LEU A 65 -14.42 -40.24 19.38
CA LEU A 65 -13.26 -40.55 18.53
C LEU A 65 -11.99 -39.75 18.91
N ARG A 66 -12.02 -38.97 20.01
CA ARG A 66 -10.94 -38.09 20.50
C ARG A 66 -10.38 -37.10 19.47
N LEU A 67 -11.16 -36.79 18.44
CA LEU A 67 -10.79 -35.82 17.40
C LEU A 67 -10.77 -34.38 17.94
N VAL A 68 -11.45 -34.12 19.07
CA VAL A 68 -11.43 -32.84 19.78
C VAL A 68 -11.35 -33.08 21.30
N LEU A 69 -10.62 -32.22 22.03
CA LEU A 69 -10.59 -32.27 23.49
C LEU A 69 -11.98 -32.01 24.07
N ALA A 70 -12.51 -32.99 24.83
CA ALA A 70 -13.83 -32.94 25.45
C ALA A 70 -14.06 -31.65 26.25
N ALA A 71 -13.04 -31.15 26.97
CA ALA A 71 -13.13 -29.93 27.76
C ALA A 71 -13.47 -28.66 26.95
N LYS A 72 -13.13 -28.63 25.65
CA LYS A 72 -13.42 -27.50 24.76
C LYS A 72 -14.74 -27.68 23.98
N ALA A 73 -15.11 -28.92 23.66
CA ALA A 73 -16.32 -29.22 22.86
C ALA A 73 -17.60 -29.42 23.69
N LEU A 74 -17.47 -29.70 24.99
CA LEU A 74 -18.61 -29.97 25.87
C LEU A 74 -19.61 -28.80 25.99
N PRO A 75 -19.19 -27.51 26.08
CA PRO A 75 -20.15 -26.40 26.12
C PRO A 75 -20.97 -26.29 24.82
N ALA A 76 -20.36 -26.54 23.66
CA ALA A 76 -21.04 -26.51 22.37
C ALA A 76 -22.02 -27.68 22.21
N LEU A 77 -21.65 -28.87 22.71
CA LEU A 77 -22.54 -30.02 22.75
C LEU A 77 -23.76 -29.74 23.63
N ILE A 78 -23.56 -29.22 24.85
CA ILE A 78 -24.65 -28.88 25.78
C ILE A 78 -25.57 -27.82 25.17
N PHE A 79 -25.02 -26.82 24.49
CA PHE A 79 -25.80 -25.80 23.80
C PHE A 79 -26.64 -26.41 22.66
N ALA A 80 -26.04 -27.22 21.79
CA ALA A 80 -26.74 -27.86 20.68
C ALA A 80 -27.85 -28.81 21.16
N THR A 81 -27.61 -29.60 22.20
CA THR A 81 -28.63 -30.48 22.79
C THR A 81 -29.75 -29.70 23.48
N SER A 82 -29.43 -28.58 24.13
CA SER A 82 -30.43 -27.72 24.78
C SER A 82 -31.28 -26.98 23.75
N ALA A 83 -30.66 -26.49 22.67
CA ALA A 83 -31.37 -25.86 21.55
C ALA A 83 -32.29 -26.85 20.84
N ALA A 84 -31.84 -28.09 20.63
CA ALA A 84 -32.68 -29.17 20.08
C ALA A 84 -33.87 -29.50 21.00
N ALA A 85 -33.66 -29.57 22.31
CA ALA A 85 -34.72 -29.84 23.28
C ALA A 85 -35.75 -28.71 23.39
N VAL A 86 -35.30 -27.45 23.39
CA VAL A 86 -36.20 -26.28 23.42
C VAL A 86 -36.98 -26.15 22.10
N ALA A 87 -36.31 -26.24 20.95
CA ALA A 87 -36.97 -26.17 19.64
C ALA A 87 -37.92 -27.37 19.40
N GLY A 88 -37.51 -28.57 19.82
CA GLY A 88 -38.35 -29.77 19.79
C GLY A 88 -39.55 -29.69 20.73
N GLY A 89 -39.38 -29.11 21.93
CA GLY A 89 -40.46 -28.85 22.88
C GLY A 89 -41.48 -27.83 22.35
N VAL A 90 -41.00 -26.74 21.73
CA VAL A 90 -41.85 -25.75 21.06
C VAL A 90 -42.62 -26.39 19.89
N TYR A 91 -41.96 -27.21 19.06
CA TYR A 91 -42.62 -27.95 17.98
C TYR A 91 -43.67 -28.95 18.50
N GLY A 92 -43.37 -29.68 19.58
CA GLY A 92 -44.29 -30.63 20.20
C GLY A 92 -45.51 -29.95 20.83
N LEU A 93 -45.32 -28.82 21.52
CA LEU A 93 -46.41 -28.01 22.07
C LEU A 93 -47.26 -27.37 20.97
N GLN A 94 -46.66 -27.00 19.83
CA GLN A 94 -47.36 -26.49 18.66
C GLN A 94 -48.19 -27.58 17.94
N GLN A 95 -47.72 -28.83 17.95
CA GLN A 95 -48.47 -29.98 17.43
C GLN A 95 -49.67 -30.35 18.33
N GLN A 96 -49.56 -30.13 19.66
CA GLN A 96 -50.68 -30.30 20.60
C GLN A 96 -51.72 -29.17 20.51
N THR A 97 -51.31 -27.91 20.29
CA THR A 97 -52.25 -26.78 20.14
C THR A 97 -52.98 -26.74 18.79
N ASN A 98 -52.52 -27.50 17.79
CA ASN A 98 -53.21 -27.71 16.51
C ASN A 98 -53.95 -29.06 16.40
N SER A 99 -54.25 -29.71 17.53
CA SER A 99 -55.04 -30.94 17.58
C SER A 99 -56.45 -30.70 18.14
N GLN A 100 -57.35 -30.16 17.30
CA GLN A 100 -58.72 -30.67 17.34
C GLN A 100 -58.79 -31.85 16.38
N ASN A 101 -59.14 -33.01 16.93
CA ASN A 101 -59.31 -34.34 16.35
C ASN A 101 -58.09 -35.26 16.51
N GLY A 102 -58.10 -35.96 17.64
CA GLY A 102 -57.18 -37.03 17.98
C GLY A 102 -57.44 -38.35 17.24
N VAL A 103 -56.44 -39.22 17.34
CA VAL A 103 -56.49 -40.62 16.95
C VAL A 103 -56.63 -41.46 18.23
N ILE A 104 -57.76 -42.16 18.41
CA ILE A 104 -57.84 -43.45 19.13
C ILE A 104 -58.95 -44.31 18.51
N ALA A 105 -58.62 -45.61 18.32
CA ALA A 105 -59.48 -46.79 18.10
C ALA A 105 -60.19 -46.89 16.74
N GLY A 106 -60.24 -48.02 16.03
CA GLY A 106 -60.15 -49.41 16.44
C GLY A 106 -61.39 -50.15 15.90
N LEU A 107 -61.17 -51.36 15.37
CA LEU A 107 -62.15 -52.42 15.03
C LEU A 107 -62.64 -52.55 13.57
N VAL A 108 -62.13 -53.62 12.95
CA VAL A 108 -62.75 -54.53 11.94
C VAL A 108 -63.96 -55.23 12.65
N PRO A 109 -65.10 -55.66 12.04
CA PRO A 109 -65.18 -56.49 10.81
C PRO A 109 -66.47 -56.50 9.93
N ALA A 110 -66.34 -57.23 8.80
CA ALA A 110 -67.30 -58.20 8.22
C ALA A 110 -68.48 -57.80 7.27
N ILE A 111 -68.35 -58.34 6.04
CA ILE A 111 -69.28 -59.21 5.28
C ILE A 111 -70.63 -58.63 4.79
N ALA A 112 -70.79 -58.56 3.47
CA ALA A 112 -71.92 -59.21 2.77
C ALA A 112 -71.63 -59.40 1.27
N GLN A 113 -71.85 -60.63 0.83
CA GLN A 113 -71.80 -61.19 -0.53
C GLN A 113 -72.53 -60.33 -1.58
N LEU A 114 -71.92 -60.11 -2.74
CA LEU A 114 -72.02 -60.95 -3.95
C LEU A 114 -73.40 -60.84 -4.62
N GLN A 115 -73.51 -59.90 -5.55
CA GLN A 115 -74.51 -60.01 -6.60
C GLN A 115 -73.90 -59.59 -7.95
N GLN A 116 -73.69 -60.61 -8.78
CA GLN A 116 -73.69 -60.61 -10.26
C GLN A 116 -72.58 -59.79 -10.94
N GLN A 117 -71.45 -60.40 -11.28
CA GLN A 117 -71.21 -61.12 -12.54
C GLN A 117 -71.53 -60.33 -13.82
N MET A 118 -70.50 -60.26 -14.67
CA MET A 118 -70.46 -59.97 -16.12
C MET A 118 -70.03 -58.54 -16.51
N GLY A 119 -68.71 -58.35 -16.58
CA GLY A 119 -68.04 -57.16 -17.14
C GLY A 119 -66.52 -57.13 -16.91
N ILE A 120 -66.01 -57.95 -15.99
CA ILE A 120 -64.62 -57.95 -15.53
C ILE A 120 -63.80 -59.05 -16.21
N VAL A 121 -63.62 -58.99 -17.54
CA VAL A 121 -62.60 -59.83 -18.21
C VAL A 121 -61.80 -59.04 -19.26
N SER A 122 -62.33 -57.98 -19.87
CA SER A 122 -61.58 -57.14 -20.81
C SER A 122 -60.70 -56.07 -20.15
N ALA A 123 -61.09 -55.55 -18.98
CA ALA A 123 -60.34 -54.49 -18.29
C ALA A 123 -59.16 -55.00 -17.41
N ARG A 124 -59.06 -56.31 -17.13
CA ARG A 124 -57.96 -56.88 -16.34
C ARG A 124 -56.75 -57.25 -17.18
N VAL A 125 -56.90 -57.54 -18.47
CA VAL A 125 -55.78 -57.91 -19.36
C VAL A 125 -55.00 -56.65 -19.80
N ALA A 126 -55.69 -55.57 -20.17
CA ALA A 126 -55.04 -54.29 -20.53
C ALA A 126 -54.27 -53.66 -19.36
N ARG A 127 -54.73 -53.86 -18.12
CA ARG A 127 -54.06 -53.34 -16.91
C ARG A 127 -52.78 -54.10 -16.57
N ILE A 128 -52.67 -55.38 -16.96
CA ILE A 128 -51.49 -56.21 -16.70
C ILE A 128 -50.35 -55.88 -17.68
N GLU A 129 -50.64 -55.63 -18.97
CA GLU A 129 -49.61 -55.24 -19.95
C GLU A 129 -49.00 -53.86 -19.65
N GLN A 130 -49.81 -52.92 -19.17
CA GLN A 130 -49.33 -51.59 -18.77
C GLN A 130 -48.43 -51.67 -17.52
N THR A 131 -48.83 -52.46 -16.50
CA THR A 131 -48.02 -52.66 -15.29
C THR A 131 -46.69 -53.38 -15.59
N VAL A 132 -46.65 -54.35 -16.50
CA VAL A 132 -45.40 -55.03 -16.88
C VAL A 132 -44.43 -54.08 -17.60
N THR A 133 -44.95 -53.16 -18.41
CA THR A 133 -44.13 -52.17 -19.15
C THR A 133 -43.56 -51.09 -18.23
N GLU A 134 -44.37 -50.57 -17.31
CA GLU A 134 -43.93 -49.59 -16.30
C GLU A 134 -42.94 -50.21 -15.30
N THR A 135 -43.13 -51.47 -14.92
CA THR A 135 -42.20 -52.18 -14.01
C THR A 135 -40.84 -52.41 -14.68
N LYS A 136 -40.80 -52.69 -15.99
CA LYS A 136 -39.54 -52.86 -16.73
C LYS A 136 -38.75 -51.55 -16.83
N LEU A 137 -39.42 -50.44 -17.10
CA LEU A 137 -38.81 -49.10 -17.11
C LEU A 137 -38.28 -48.70 -15.73
N ALA A 138 -38.99 -49.03 -14.65
CA ALA A 138 -38.54 -48.78 -13.29
C ALA A 138 -37.30 -49.62 -12.94
N VAL A 139 -37.24 -50.88 -13.36
CA VAL A 139 -36.08 -51.76 -13.13
C VAL A 139 -34.85 -51.28 -13.90
N ASP A 140 -35.01 -50.80 -15.14
CA ASP A 140 -33.91 -50.26 -15.94
C ASP A 140 -33.37 -48.93 -15.36
N GLN A 141 -34.24 -48.07 -14.82
CA GLN A 141 -33.83 -46.85 -14.11
C GLN A 141 -33.10 -47.16 -12.79
N VAL A 142 -33.55 -48.16 -12.04
CA VAL A 142 -32.88 -48.61 -10.80
C VAL A 142 -31.51 -49.21 -11.13
N LYS A 143 -31.37 -49.92 -12.25
CA LYS A 143 -30.06 -50.45 -12.68
C LYS A 143 -29.08 -49.32 -13.03
N GLN A 144 -29.53 -48.33 -13.80
CA GLN A 144 -28.70 -47.15 -14.11
C GLN A 144 -28.29 -46.35 -12.86
N SER A 145 -29.18 -46.19 -11.89
CA SER A 145 -28.85 -45.50 -10.64
C SER A 145 -27.86 -46.31 -9.79
N THR A 146 -28.00 -47.63 -9.76
CA THR A 146 -27.08 -48.53 -9.05
C THR A 146 -25.67 -48.50 -9.66
N ASP A 147 -25.56 -48.54 -10.99
CA ASP A 147 -24.28 -48.46 -11.70
C ASP A 147 -23.60 -47.09 -11.49
N ALA A 148 -24.39 -46.01 -11.42
CA ALA A 148 -23.88 -44.67 -11.12
C ALA A 148 -23.40 -44.53 -9.66
N VAL A 149 -24.08 -45.18 -8.71
CA VAL A 149 -23.66 -45.23 -7.31
C VAL A 149 -22.39 -46.06 -7.14
N ALA A 150 -22.26 -47.19 -7.85
CA ALA A 150 -21.04 -48.00 -7.85
C ALA A 150 -19.82 -47.19 -8.35
N LYS A 151 -19.97 -46.47 -9.47
CA LYS A 151 -18.92 -45.58 -10.00
C LYS A 151 -18.52 -44.47 -9.03
N LYS A 152 -19.49 -43.79 -8.40
CA LYS A 152 -19.20 -42.77 -7.38
C LYS A 152 -18.52 -43.35 -6.15
N THR A 153 -18.83 -44.59 -5.79
CA THR A 153 -18.18 -45.27 -4.66
C THR A 153 -16.71 -45.56 -4.95
N GLU A 154 -16.38 -45.97 -6.18
CA GLU A 154 -14.99 -46.15 -6.62
C GLU A 154 -14.21 -44.82 -6.67
N GLU A 155 -14.84 -43.74 -7.16
CA GLU A 155 -14.24 -42.39 -7.16
C GLU A 155 -13.96 -41.90 -5.73
N ILE A 156 -14.89 -42.10 -4.79
CA ILE A 156 -14.70 -41.74 -3.37
C ILE A 156 -13.56 -42.55 -2.73
N ALA A 157 -13.46 -43.86 -3.03
CA ALA A 157 -12.38 -44.70 -2.52
C ALA A 157 -11.01 -44.23 -3.03
N SER A 158 -10.89 -43.90 -4.32
CA SER A 158 -9.65 -43.36 -4.91
C SER A 158 -9.26 -42.00 -4.30
N THR A 159 -10.23 -41.15 -4.00
CA THR A 159 -10.02 -39.84 -3.38
C THR A 159 -9.54 -39.96 -1.93
N GLN A 160 -10.08 -40.93 -1.17
CA GLN A 160 -9.62 -41.20 0.20
C GLN A 160 -8.18 -41.73 0.23
N GLN A 161 -7.78 -42.54 -0.75
CA GLN A 161 -6.43 -43.09 -0.84
C GLN A 161 -5.40 -41.99 -1.16
N GLN A 162 -5.74 -41.05 -2.06
CA GLN A 162 -4.92 -39.86 -2.33
C GLN A 162 -4.81 -38.92 -1.13
N GLN A 163 -5.88 -38.77 -0.34
CA GLN A 163 -5.85 -37.98 0.90
C GLN A 163 -4.96 -38.63 1.99
N ALA A 164 -4.92 -39.97 2.05
CA ALA A 164 -4.05 -40.67 2.99
C ALA A 164 -2.56 -40.50 2.63
N GLU A 165 -2.22 -40.54 1.34
CA GLU A 165 -0.86 -40.31 0.83
C GLU A 165 -0.42 -38.85 1.03
N GLN A 166 -1.31 -37.87 0.80
CA GLN A 166 -1.05 -36.46 1.14
C GLN A 166 -0.84 -36.25 2.65
N GLY A 167 -1.57 -36.96 3.50
CA GLY A 167 -1.37 -36.93 4.96
C GLY A 167 0.02 -37.41 5.37
N ALA A 168 0.50 -38.50 4.78
CA ALA A 168 1.83 -39.05 5.05
C ALA A 168 2.97 -38.14 4.53
N GLN A 169 2.77 -37.49 3.38
CA GLN A 169 3.71 -36.51 2.83
C GLN A 169 3.80 -35.27 3.74
N THR A 170 2.66 -34.81 4.25
CA THR A 170 2.58 -33.64 5.14
C THR A 170 3.30 -33.90 6.47
N GLN A 171 3.22 -35.11 7.03
CA GLN A 171 3.99 -35.48 8.22
C GLN A 171 5.51 -35.45 7.97
N LYS A 172 5.99 -36.03 6.86
CA LYS A 172 7.41 -35.98 6.51
C LYS A 172 7.92 -34.54 6.33
N SER A 173 7.11 -33.66 5.74
CA SER A 173 7.43 -32.24 5.63
C SER A 173 7.47 -31.54 6.99
N VAL A 174 6.57 -31.88 7.93
CA VAL A 174 6.58 -31.35 9.29
C VAL A 174 7.82 -31.79 10.08
N GLU A 175 8.23 -33.05 9.95
CA GLU A 175 9.49 -33.54 10.56
C GLU A 175 10.73 -32.82 9.99
N ALA A 176 10.79 -32.64 8.68
CA ALA A 176 11.90 -31.93 8.01
C ALA A 176 11.95 -30.44 8.39
N VAL A 177 10.79 -29.79 8.49
CA VAL A 177 10.67 -28.40 8.97
C VAL A 177 11.12 -28.30 10.43
N LYS A 178 10.79 -29.28 11.27
CA LYS A 178 11.23 -29.30 12.68
C LYS A 178 12.76 -29.40 12.79
N GLN A 179 13.40 -30.30 12.05
CA GLN A 179 14.88 -30.42 12.04
C GLN A 179 15.56 -29.15 11.51
N THR A 180 14.98 -28.53 10.48
CA THR A 180 15.49 -27.25 9.93
C THR A 180 15.33 -26.12 10.95
N THR A 181 14.23 -26.11 11.70
CA THR A 181 13.97 -25.12 12.76
C THR A 181 14.93 -25.29 13.94
N GLU A 182 15.23 -26.52 14.35
CA GLU A 182 16.21 -26.81 15.41
C GLU A 182 17.63 -26.40 14.99
N THR A 183 17.99 -26.61 13.72
CA THR A 183 19.29 -26.21 13.17
C THR A 183 19.41 -24.69 13.03
N LEU A 184 18.33 -24.00 12.61
CA LEU A 184 18.27 -22.54 12.58
C LEU A 184 18.37 -21.94 13.98
N ALA A 185 17.69 -22.52 14.97
CA ALA A 185 17.75 -22.07 16.36
C ALA A 185 19.17 -22.18 16.94
N ALA A 186 19.87 -23.28 16.65
CA ALA A 186 21.27 -23.45 17.04
C ALA A 186 22.22 -22.48 16.31
N GLY A 187 21.95 -22.17 15.03
CA GLY A 187 22.67 -21.15 14.26
C GLY A 187 22.42 -19.73 14.79
N GLN A 188 21.19 -19.42 15.16
CA GLN A 188 20.79 -18.15 15.77
C GLN A 188 21.43 -17.95 17.15
N GLN A 189 21.55 -18.99 17.97
CA GLN A 189 22.26 -18.91 19.25
C GLN A 189 23.76 -18.62 19.07
N LYS A 190 24.42 -19.26 18.10
CA LYS A 190 25.84 -18.97 17.80
C LYS A 190 26.04 -17.58 17.21
N GLN A 191 25.11 -17.10 16.40
CA GLN A 191 25.11 -15.72 15.90
C GLN A 191 24.83 -14.71 17.01
N ALA A 192 23.95 -15.02 17.96
CA ALA A 192 23.70 -14.19 19.13
C ALA A 192 24.93 -14.11 20.04
N GLU A 193 25.62 -15.22 20.33
CA GLU A 193 26.87 -15.19 21.11
C GLU A 193 28.01 -14.45 20.41
N GLN A 194 28.08 -14.51 19.07
CA GLN A 194 29.03 -13.70 18.29
C GLN A 194 28.63 -12.23 18.26
N ALA A 195 27.34 -11.92 18.14
CA ALA A 195 26.80 -10.57 18.20
C ALA A 195 27.04 -9.95 19.59
N ASP A 196 26.84 -10.68 20.68
CA ASP A 196 27.09 -10.24 22.05
C ASP A 196 28.58 -9.96 22.29
N LYS A 197 29.49 -10.79 21.75
CA LYS A 197 30.94 -10.54 21.81
C LYS A 197 31.35 -9.33 20.97
N LEU A 198 30.76 -9.16 19.79
CA LEU A 198 31.01 -8.02 18.92
C LEU A 198 30.45 -6.73 19.54
N GLN A 199 29.29 -6.81 20.18
CA GLN A 199 28.61 -5.74 20.88
C GLN A 199 29.39 -5.34 22.14
N ALA A 200 29.86 -6.28 22.96
CA ALA A 200 30.72 -5.99 24.11
C ALA A 200 32.04 -5.31 23.70
N THR A 201 32.64 -5.72 22.57
CA THR A 201 33.83 -5.06 22.01
C THR A 201 33.50 -3.66 21.47
N THR A 202 32.34 -3.50 20.83
CA THR A 202 31.83 -2.22 20.32
C THR A 202 31.47 -1.27 21.46
N GLU A 203 30.94 -1.77 22.57
CA GLU A 203 30.64 -1.01 23.79
C GLU A 203 31.92 -0.56 24.50
N GLN A 204 32.97 -1.40 24.54
CA GLN A 204 34.30 -0.99 25.03
C GLN A 204 34.94 0.10 24.16
N ILE A 205 34.78 0.02 22.83
CA ILE A 205 35.25 1.04 21.90
C ILE A 205 34.41 2.33 22.04
N ALA A 206 33.09 2.23 22.15
CA ALA A 206 32.22 3.39 22.36
C ALA A 206 32.49 4.08 23.72
N ALA A 207 32.76 3.31 24.78
CA ALA A 207 33.13 3.84 26.09
C ALA A 207 34.53 4.49 26.08
N SER A 208 35.48 3.94 25.32
CA SER A 208 36.79 4.58 25.13
C SER A 208 36.65 5.88 24.35
N ILE A 209 35.78 5.94 23.34
CA ILE A 209 35.51 7.15 22.55
C ILE A 209 34.76 8.23 23.36
N ASP A 210 33.79 7.87 24.20
CA ASP A 210 33.16 8.82 25.13
C ASP A 210 34.16 9.38 26.16
N THR A 211 35.06 8.52 26.65
CA THR A 211 36.17 8.92 27.54
C THR A 211 37.18 9.83 26.83
N ILE A 212 37.43 9.59 25.54
CA ILE A 212 38.25 10.41 24.64
C ILE A 212 37.57 11.78 24.46
N ALA A 213 36.30 11.84 24.08
CA ALA A 213 35.54 13.08 23.88
C ALA A 213 35.49 13.96 25.15
N LYS A 214 35.31 13.34 26.33
CA LYS A 214 35.39 14.03 27.62
C LYS A 214 36.81 14.53 27.93
N GLY A 215 37.83 13.74 27.59
CA GLY A 215 39.24 14.15 27.67
C GLY A 215 39.52 15.41 26.85
N PHE A 216 38.98 15.50 25.64
CA PHE A 216 39.11 16.67 24.78
C PHE A 216 38.54 17.95 25.37
N ALA A 217 37.32 17.89 25.91
CA ALA A 217 36.69 19.06 26.51
C ALA A 217 37.54 19.61 27.68
N ALA A 218 38.18 18.73 28.44
CA ALA A 218 39.09 19.09 29.51
C ALA A 218 40.42 19.68 28.99
N LEU A 219 41.01 19.09 27.94
CA LEU A 219 42.28 19.53 27.36
C LEU A 219 42.16 20.86 26.61
N ALA A 220 41.05 21.08 25.90
CA ALA A 220 40.77 22.35 25.23
C ALA A 220 40.69 23.53 26.21
N ALA A 221 40.22 23.29 27.45
CA ALA A 221 40.19 24.29 28.51
C ALA A 221 41.57 24.60 29.12
N GLN A 222 42.54 23.69 28.97
CA GLN A 222 43.87 23.80 29.58
C GLN A 222 44.82 24.66 28.73
N GLY A 223 44.66 24.63 27.41
CA GLY A 223 45.49 25.37 26.45
C GLY A 223 46.91 24.83 26.31
N GLY A 224 47.51 24.97 25.12
CA GLY A 224 48.87 24.51 24.84
C GLY A 224 49.01 23.03 24.51
N THR A 225 50.25 22.60 24.23
CA THR A 225 50.57 21.21 23.84
C THR A 225 50.89 20.34 25.05
N ILE A 226 50.52 19.08 24.97
CA ILE A 226 50.83 18.04 25.94
C ILE A 226 52.23 17.50 25.62
N ALA A 227 53.14 17.54 26.58
CA ALA A 227 54.55 17.19 26.36
C ALA A 227 54.76 15.69 26.04
N GLU A 228 53.97 14.80 26.64
CA GLU A 228 54.08 13.34 26.47
C GLU A 228 52.71 12.71 26.17
N PRO A 229 52.15 12.92 24.97
CA PRO A 229 50.88 12.33 24.58
C PRO A 229 51.02 10.79 24.46
N LYS A 230 50.06 10.06 25.00
CA LYS A 230 49.99 8.59 25.02
C LYS A 230 48.67 8.06 24.46
N ARG A 231 47.63 8.88 24.45
CA ARG A 231 46.30 8.50 23.98
C ARG A 231 45.97 9.18 22.65
N PRO A 232 45.10 8.59 21.80
CA PRO A 232 44.71 9.21 20.54
C PRO A 232 44.10 10.60 20.72
N ASP A 233 43.41 10.85 21.84
CA ASP A 233 42.89 12.17 22.15
C ASP A 233 43.98 13.23 22.37
N GLU A 234 45.00 12.88 23.13
CA GLU A 234 46.11 13.80 23.43
C GLU A 234 46.89 14.14 22.16
N PHE A 235 47.09 13.17 21.26
CA PHE A 235 47.73 13.39 19.97
C PHE A 235 46.88 14.28 19.04
N TYR A 236 45.57 14.08 18.96
CA TYR A 236 44.72 14.94 18.13
C TYR A 236 44.57 16.35 18.73
N HIS A 237 44.56 16.52 20.06
CA HIS A 237 44.64 17.83 20.71
C HIS A 237 45.92 18.56 20.32
N ASN A 238 47.07 17.89 20.45
CA ASN A 238 48.36 18.45 20.02
C ASN A 238 48.34 18.82 18.53
N ALA A 239 47.79 17.95 17.67
CA ALA A 239 47.67 18.23 16.25
C ALA A 239 46.91 19.54 15.99
N ARG A 240 45.79 19.75 16.70
CA ARG A 240 44.97 20.98 16.60
C ARG A 240 45.72 22.21 17.09
N VAL A 241 46.43 22.12 18.21
CA VAL A 241 47.22 23.24 18.75
C VAL A 241 48.35 23.62 17.79
N TYR A 242 49.05 22.64 17.21
CA TYR A 242 50.09 22.88 16.21
C TYR A 242 49.52 23.45 14.89
N GLU A 243 48.36 22.97 14.45
CA GLU A 243 47.68 23.52 13.27
C GLU A 243 47.31 25.00 13.47
N LEU A 244 46.77 25.35 14.64
CA LEU A 244 46.41 26.72 15.00
C LEU A 244 47.63 27.65 15.18
N SER A 245 48.77 27.11 15.62
CA SER A 245 50.02 27.87 15.73
C SER A 245 50.80 27.98 14.42
N GLY A 246 50.36 27.29 13.36
CA GLY A 246 51.05 27.24 12.07
C GLY A 246 52.23 26.26 12.01
N ASP A 247 52.46 25.45 13.05
CA ASP A 247 53.49 24.41 13.07
C ASP A 247 53.01 23.15 12.34
N MET A 248 52.96 23.24 11.01
CA MET A 248 52.38 22.21 10.17
C MET A 248 53.15 20.88 10.19
N LEU A 249 54.45 20.90 10.55
CA LEU A 249 55.28 19.69 10.63
C LEU A 249 54.89 18.87 11.87
N ASN A 250 54.77 19.51 13.03
CA ASN A 250 54.36 18.82 14.25
C ASN A 250 52.86 18.48 14.25
N ALA A 251 52.03 19.28 13.58
CA ALA A 251 50.64 18.93 13.30
C ALA A 251 50.54 17.61 12.51
N ARG A 252 51.28 17.50 11.40
CA ARG A 252 51.32 16.27 10.58
C ARG A 252 51.80 15.05 11.37
N ARG A 253 52.87 15.19 12.16
CA ARG A 253 53.37 14.11 13.03
C ARG A 253 52.33 13.66 14.04
N SER A 254 51.63 14.61 14.65
CA SER A 254 50.59 14.32 15.64
C SER A 254 49.38 13.63 15.00
N TYR A 255 48.92 14.07 13.82
CA TYR A 255 47.87 13.38 13.07
C TYR A 255 48.25 11.95 12.64
N LEU A 256 49.49 11.72 12.20
CA LEU A 256 49.99 10.37 11.90
C LEU A 256 50.00 9.47 13.13
N ALA A 257 50.35 10.02 14.29
CA ALA A 257 50.29 9.28 15.55
C ALA A 257 48.85 8.85 15.87
N VAL A 258 47.85 9.74 15.67
CA VAL A 258 46.42 9.41 15.83
C VAL A 258 46.01 8.26 14.88
N ALA A 259 46.45 8.29 13.62
CA ALA A 259 46.16 7.23 12.66
C ALA A 259 46.75 5.86 13.07
N GLY A 260 47.86 5.85 13.82
CA GLY A 260 48.45 4.62 14.36
C GLY A 260 47.59 3.91 15.41
N PHE A 261 46.64 4.60 16.04
CA PHE A 261 45.71 4.00 17.02
C PHE A 261 44.49 3.34 16.39
N ASP A 262 44.27 3.53 15.08
CA ASP A 262 43.17 2.88 14.33
C ASP A 262 41.78 3.16 14.93
N VAL A 263 41.56 4.42 15.36
CA VAL A 263 40.31 4.87 16.00
C VAL A 263 39.27 5.15 14.93
N ASP A 264 38.04 4.67 15.11
CA ASP A 264 36.95 4.88 14.15
C ASP A 264 36.27 6.26 14.25
N ALA A 265 37.06 7.33 14.41
CA ALA A 265 36.57 8.71 14.41
C ALA A 265 36.92 9.44 13.11
N VAL A 266 35.94 10.10 12.48
CA VAL A 266 36.09 10.68 11.14
C VAL A 266 36.81 12.04 11.15
N ASP A 267 36.67 12.81 12.23
CA ASP A 267 37.13 14.19 12.31
C ASP A 267 38.66 14.37 12.31
N PRO A 268 39.49 13.53 12.98
CA PRO A 268 40.94 13.70 12.91
C PRO A 268 41.44 13.45 11.49
N TYR A 269 40.85 12.49 10.79
CA TYR A 269 41.28 12.10 9.45
C TYR A 269 40.83 13.10 8.39
N THR A 270 39.61 13.63 8.46
CA THR A 270 39.15 14.67 7.51
C THR A 270 39.96 15.97 7.66
N ARG A 271 40.31 16.37 8.89
CA ARG A 271 41.23 17.49 9.14
C ARG A 271 42.63 17.17 8.63
N PHE A 272 43.16 15.98 8.92
CA PHE A 272 44.48 15.58 8.43
C PHE A 272 44.55 15.57 6.91
N ALA A 273 43.54 15.04 6.22
CA ALA A 273 43.45 15.11 4.76
C ALA A 273 43.42 16.54 4.24
N THR A 274 42.81 17.47 4.97
CA THR A 274 42.83 18.90 4.61
C THR A 274 44.24 19.48 4.74
N LEU A 275 44.94 19.21 5.83
CA LEU A 275 46.34 19.59 6.01
C LEU A 275 47.23 19.05 4.88
N LEU A 276 47.11 17.76 4.57
CA LEU A 276 47.88 17.11 3.50
C LEU A 276 47.58 17.71 2.13
N ARG A 277 46.32 18.04 1.84
CA ARG A 277 45.96 18.70 0.58
C ARG A 277 46.61 20.08 0.44
N VAL A 278 46.77 20.80 1.54
CA VAL A 278 47.47 22.11 1.56
C VAL A 278 48.97 21.94 1.35
N GLN A 279 49.58 20.92 1.96
CA GLN A 279 51.03 20.68 1.88
C GLN A 279 51.47 20.00 0.57
N ASP A 280 50.78 18.92 0.19
CA ASP A 280 51.23 17.96 -0.83
C ASP A 280 50.25 17.87 -2.02
N GLY A 281 49.16 18.65 -2.01
CA GLY A 281 48.09 18.57 -2.98
C GLY A 281 47.20 17.33 -2.83
N LYS A 282 46.19 17.20 -3.70
CA LYS A 282 45.25 16.06 -3.68
C LYS A 282 45.94 14.71 -3.90
N ALA A 283 46.95 14.66 -4.78
CA ALA A 283 47.68 13.43 -5.07
C ALA A 283 48.48 12.93 -3.86
N GLY A 284 49.19 13.81 -3.16
CA GLY A 284 49.93 13.46 -1.96
C GLY A 284 49.02 13.04 -0.80
N ALA A 285 47.89 13.74 -0.60
CA ALA A 285 46.89 13.32 0.38
C ALA A 285 46.35 11.91 0.08
N ARG A 286 46.08 11.61 -1.20
CA ARG A 286 45.63 10.28 -1.64
C ARG A 286 46.69 9.20 -1.39
N GLU A 287 47.95 9.47 -1.67
CA GLU A 287 49.05 8.52 -1.43
C GLU A 287 49.21 8.18 0.05
N VAL A 288 49.25 9.21 0.91
CA VAL A 288 49.36 9.02 2.36
C VAL A 288 48.18 8.23 2.91
N PHE A 289 46.94 8.59 2.53
CA PHE A 289 45.76 7.87 2.98
C PHE A 289 45.63 6.47 2.37
N GLY A 290 46.15 6.23 1.17
CA GLY A 290 46.24 4.89 0.59
C GLY A 290 47.10 3.98 1.43
N ALA A 291 48.32 4.43 1.78
CA ALA A 291 49.23 3.68 2.65
C ALA A 291 48.66 3.41 4.06
N LEU A 292 47.86 4.35 4.60
CA LEU A 292 47.15 4.15 5.86
C LEU A 292 45.99 3.16 5.71
N ALA A 293 45.17 3.30 4.68
CA ALA A 293 43.97 2.47 4.45
C ALA A 293 44.31 0.99 4.21
N ASP A 294 45.47 0.69 3.61
CA ASP A 294 45.93 -0.68 3.37
C ASP A 294 46.17 -1.47 4.68
N LYS A 295 46.47 -0.76 5.77
CA LYS A 295 46.81 -1.36 7.08
C LYS A 295 45.73 -1.15 8.14
N ALA A 296 44.90 -0.13 7.98
CA ALA A 296 43.88 0.27 8.94
C ALA A 296 42.70 -0.72 8.99
N LYS A 297 42.21 -1.00 10.20
CA LYS A 297 40.90 -1.62 10.40
C LYS A 297 39.81 -0.55 10.45
N ALA A 298 40.14 0.65 10.92
CA ALA A 298 39.23 1.79 11.01
C ALA A 298 38.61 2.11 9.64
N LEU A 299 37.29 2.01 9.60
CA LEU A 299 36.45 2.42 8.49
C LEU A 299 36.57 3.92 8.23
N SER A 300 36.80 4.74 9.25
CA SER A 300 37.01 6.19 9.09
C SER A 300 38.23 6.52 8.21
N ILE A 301 39.35 5.78 8.35
CA ILE A 301 40.55 5.98 7.51
C ILE A 301 40.25 5.61 6.05
N LYS A 302 39.57 4.47 5.84
CA LYS A 302 39.19 4.00 4.49
C LYS A 302 38.22 4.97 3.83
N LEU A 303 37.25 5.49 4.57
CA LEU A 303 36.31 6.49 4.08
C LEU A 303 37.03 7.78 3.68
N VAL A 304 37.94 8.29 4.49
CA VAL A 304 38.70 9.51 4.15
C VAL A 304 39.65 9.30 2.96
N HIS A 305 40.20 8.10 2.79
CA HIS A 305 40.96 7.76 1.57
C HIS A 305 40.08 7.89 0.32
N ILE A 306 38.83 7.39 0.36
CA ILE A 306 37.86 7.54 -0.74
C ILE A 306 37.64 9.02 -1.08
N LEU A 307 37.61 9.90 -0.09
CA LEU A 307 37.41 11.34 -0.32
C LEU A 307 38.54 12.02 -1.10
N GLN A 308 39.69 11.37 -1.27
CA GLN A 308 40.84 11.92 -2.01
C GLN A 308 40.80 11.64 -3.52
N PHE A 309 39.81 10.89 -4.01
CA PHE A 309 39.62 10.63 -5.44
C PHE A 309 38.90 11.77 -6.15
N ASP A 310 38.93 11.76 -7.49
CA ASP A 310 38.15 12.70 -8.31
C ASP A 310 36.64 12.45 -8.20
N ASP A 311 35.82 13.33 -8.77
CA ASP A 311 34.39 13.34 -8.47
C ASP A 311 33.64 12.07 -8.91
N ALA A 312 33.90 11.58 -10.12
CA ALA A 312 33.27 10.35 -10.61
C ALA A 312 33.74 9.12 -9.81
N GLN A 313 35.05 8.95 -9.63
CA GLN A 313 35.58 7.78 -8.92
C GLN A 313 35.22 7.81 -7.43
N ARG A 314 35.16 8.98 -6.82
CA ARG A 314 34.83 9.12 -5.40
C ARG A 314 33.38 8.72 -5.15
N LEU A 315 32.42 9.16 -5.97
CA LEU A 315 31.02 8.79 -5.80
C LEU A 315 30.83 7.27 -5.94
N ASP A 316 31.43 6.65 -6.96
CA ASP A 316 31.37 5.19 -7.16
C ASP A 316 31.96 4.43 -5.96
N LYS A 317 33.13 4.86 -5.48
CA LYS A 317 33.80 4.26 -4.32
C LYS A 317 33.01 4.47 -3.03
N LEU A 318 32.39 5.63 -2.85
CA LEU A 318 31.59 5.95 -1.67
C LEU A 318 30.32 5.10 -1.64
N ASN A 319 29.65 4.93 -2.78
CA ASN A 319 28.50 4.04 -2.91
C ASN A 319 28.89 2.58 -2.62
N ALA A 320 30.01 2.10 -3.16
CA ALA A 320 30.52 0.76 -2.87
C ALA A 320 30.87 0.58 -1.38
N PHE A 321 31.45 1.61 -0.75
CA PHE A 321 31.76 1.60 0.68
C PHE A 321 30.50 1.52 1.55
N ILE A 322 29.46 2.30 1.22
CA ILE A 322 28.18 2.28 1.95
C ILE A 322 27.47 0.94 1.75
N ALA A 323 27.50 0.37 0.55
CA ALA A 323 26.94 -0.96 0.29
C ALA A 323 27.62 -2.05 1.14
N ALA A 324 28.94 -1.93 1.36
CA ALA A 324 29.69 -2.86 2.22
C ALA A 324 29.53 -2.56 3.72
N ASN A 325 29.19 -1.33 4.11
CA ASN A 325 29.15 -0.85 5.49
C ASN A 325 27.90 0.01 5.76
N PRO A 326 26.68 -0.56 5.68
CA PRO A 326 25.42 0.22 5.75
C PRO A 326 25.18 0.88 7.13
N ASP A 327 25.85 0.43 8.18
CA ASP A 327 25.72 0.97 9.54
C ASP A 327 26.77 2.07 9.85
N PHE A 328 27.64 2.38 8.89
CA PHE A 328 28.69 3.39 9.07
C PHE A 328 28.16 4.81 8.79
N ALA A 329 27.53 5.38 9.81
CA ALA A 329 26.76 6.63 9.70
C ALA A 329 27.49 7.82 9.02
N PRO A 330 28.78 8.13 9.30
CA PRO A 330 29.46 9.27 8.68
C PRO A 330 29.50 9.23 7.15
N ALA A 331 29.43 8.05 6.54
CA ALA A 331 29.46 7.90 5.09
C ALA A 331 28.22 8.53 4.43
N TYR A 332 27.05 8.51 5.09
CA TYR A 332 25.84 9.12 4.55
C TYR A 332 25.88 10.64 4.52
N TYR A 333 26.47 11.28 5.54
CA TYR A 333 26.69 12.73 5.49
C TYR A 333 27.60 13.11 4.34
N LEU A 334 28.71 12.39 4.17
CA LEU A 334 29.66 12.65 3.09
C LEU A 334 29.05 12.34 1.71
N LEU A 335 28.18 11.34 1.60
CA LEU A 335 27.43 11.06 0.38
C LEU A 335 26.47 12.20 0.04
N ALA A 336 25.77 12.76 1.02
CA ALA A 336 24.91 13.92 0.79
C ALA A 336 25.70 15.11 0.20
N GLN A 337 26.94 15.33 0.66
CA GLN A 337 27.80 16.38 0.12
C GLN A 337 28.17 16.16 -1.36
N GLU A 338 28.13 14.94 -1.88
CA GLU A 338 28.38 14.69 -3.30
C GLU A 338 27.22 15.17 -4.19
N PHE A 339 26.02 15.32 -3.61
CA PHE A 339 24.82 15.77 -4.29
C PHE A 339 24.46 17.23 -4.00
N SER A 340 25.21 17.91 -3.12
CA SER A 340 24.89 19.27 -2.70
C SER A 340 25.15 20.30 -3.81
N GLU A 341 24.43 21.42 -3.75
CA GLU A 341 24.64 22.54 -4.67
C GLU A 341 26.05 23.11 -4.56
N ASP A 342 26.63 23.17 -3.35
CA ASP A 342 28.02 23.59 -3.12
C ASP A 342 29.03 22.75 -3.91
N ARG A 343 28.73 21.45 -4.09
CA ARG A 343 29.59 20.53 -4.85
C ARG A 343 29.35 20.59 -6.34
N LEU A 344 28.08 20.70 -6.75
CA LEU A 344 27.66 20.54 -8.13
C LEU A 344 27.52 21.88 -8.88
N GLY A 345 27.48 23.01 -8.16
CA GLY A 345 27.14 24.33 -8.67
C GLY A 345 25.66 24.50 -8.99
N VAL A 346 25.07 23.53 -9.72
CA VAL A 346 23.64 23.47 -10.02
C VAL A 346 23.12 22.08 -9.67
N GLN A 347 22.04 22.06 -8.91
CA GLN A 347 21.45 20.83 -8.40
C GLN A 347 20.17 20.46 -9.16
N SER A 348 20.13 19.26 -9.74
CA SER A 348 18.89 18.70 -10.31
C SER A 348 17.94 18.22 -9.21
N LEU A 349 16.70 17.90 -9.56
CA LEU A 349 15.76 17.26 -8.62
C LEU A 349 16.24 15.88 -8.17
N SER A 350 16.90 15.11 -9.05
CA SER A 350 17.47 13.81 -8.68
C SER A 350 18.60 13.95 -7.65
N ASP A 351 19.45 14.98 -7.78
CA ASP A 351 20.49 15.29 -6.81
C ASP A 351 19.87 15.72 -5.48
N LYS A 352 18.86 16.59 -5.50
CA LYS A 352 18.15 17.02 -4.28
C LYS A 352 17.57 15.85 -3.50
N ARG A 353 16.98 14.88 -4.20
CA ARG A 353 16.46 13.67 -3.58
C ARG A 353 17.58 12.83 -2.99
N SER A 354 18.64 12.58 -3.76
CA SER A 354 19.78 11.79 -3.29
C SER A 354 20.46 12.43 -2.07
N GLU A 355 20.56 13.76 -2.05
CA GLU A 355 21.00 14.53 -0.88
C GLU A 355 20.05 14.33 0.31
N ALA A 356 18.74 14.53 0.11
CA ALA A 356 17.74 14.38 1.16
C ALA A 356 17.68 12.95 1.75
N GLU A 357 17.79 11.92 0.92
CA GLU A 357 17.81 10.52 1.34
C GLU A 357 19.05 10.24 2.21
N ALA A 358 20.22 10.66 1.74
CA ALA A 358 21.48 10.48 2.47
C ALA A 358 21.48 11.26 3.80
N LEU A 359 21.02 12.51 3.82
CA LEU A 359 20.90 13.31 5.05
C LEU A 359 19.88 12.72 6.03
N THR A 360 18.74 12.25 5.53
CA THR A 360 17.71 11.60 6.35
C THR A 360 18.28 10.35 7.01
N LYS A 361 19.02 9.54 6.25
CA LYS A 361 19.70 8.35 6.78
C LYS A 361 20.77 8.73 7.81
N PHE A 362 21.59 9.76 7.55
CA PHE A 362 22.58 10.26 8.53
C PHE A 362 21.93 10.71 9.84
N VAL A 363 20.93 11.60 9.78
CA VAL A 363 20.23 12.12 10.96
C VAL A 363 19.48 11.02 11.72
N SER A 364 19.06 9.95 11.04
CA SER A 364 18.41 8.82 11.72
C SER A 364 19.28 8.13 12.77
N TYR A 365 20.62 8.19 12.63
CA TYR A 365 21.59 7.63 13.59
C TYR A 365 21.82 8.52 14.83
N GLU A 366 21.25 9.72 14.88
CA GLU A 366 21.31 10.57 16.09
C GLU A 366 20.57 9.91 17.26
N LYS A 367 19.51 9.16 16.96
CA LYS A 367 18.77 8.40 17.96
C LYS A 367 19.72 7.50 18.74
N GLU A 368 19.60 7.50 20.06
CA GLU A 368 20.40 6.67 20.98
C GLU A 368 21.91 7.01 21.01
N GLY A 369 22.34 8.13 20.41
CA GLY A 369 23.75 8.56 20.44
C GLY A 369 24.67 7.79 19.48
N GLY A 370 24.11 7.09 18.48
CA GLY A 370 24.85 6.25 17.53
C GLY A 370 25.93 6.98 16.72
N LEU A 371 25.85 8.31 16.64
CA LEU A 371 26.84 9.17 15.99
C LEU A 371 28.05 9.52 16.87
N LEU A 372 27.90 9.58 18.20
CA LEU A 372 28.92 10.11 19.12
C LEU A 372 30.26 9.37 18.99
N LYS A 373 30.20 8.06 18.79
CA LYS A 373 31.40 7.21 18.64
C LYS A 373 32.22 7.50 17.38
N TYR A 374 31.65 8.15 16.37
CA TYR A 374 32.39 8.46 15.14
C TYR A 374 33.06 9.84 15.17
N PHE A 375 32.94 10.58 16.27
CA PHE A 375 33.49 11.91 16.41
C PHE A 375 34.23 12.06 17.73
N VAL A 376 35.44 12.57 17.62
CA VAL A 376 36.27 12.96 18.74
C VAL A 376 35.93 14.39 19.16
N ASP A 377 35.87 15.30 18.19
CA ASP A 377 35.37 16.67 18.34
C ASP A 377 33.84 16.72 18.23
N GLN A 378 33.15 16.77 19.37
CA GLN A 378 31.68 16.82 19.41
C GLN A 378 31.10 18.11 18.83
N THR A 379 31.89 19.19 18.72
CA THR A 379 31.44 20.41 18.06
C THR A 379 31.31 20.20 16.56
N GLN A 380 32.18 19.39 15.96
CA GLN A 380 32.07 19.04 14.54
C GLN A 380 30.83 18.18 14.25
N LEU A 381 30.49 17.24 15.15
CA LEU A 381 29.24 16.49 15.02
C LEU A 381 28.02 17.41 15.10
N ALA A 382 28.00 18.35 16.05
CA ALA A 382 26.93 19.32 16.17
C ALA A 382 26.77 20.15 14.89
N ASP A 383 27.88 20.61 14.30
CA ASP A 383 27.88 21.32 13.02
C ASP A 383 27.33 20.46 11.87
N TRP A 384 27.70 19.18 11.79
CA TRP A 384 27.19 18.26 10.75
C TRP A 384 25.67 18.05 10.90
N LEU A 385 25.18 17.90 12.13
CA LEU A 385 23.75 17.75 12.41
C LEU A 385 22.95 19.01 12.10
N ASP A 386 23.45 20.18 12.49
CA ASP A 386 22.80 21.47 12.23
C ASP A 386 22.70 21.75 10.72
N ARG A 387 23.80 21.56 9.98
CA ARG A 387 23.82 21.67 8.52
C ARG A 387 22.86 20.69 7.87
N SER A 388 22.83 19.44 8.34
CA SER A 388 21.93 18.41 7.81
C SER A 388 20.46 18.81 7.98
N ARG A 389 20.06 19.31 9.15
CA ARG A 389 18.69 19.74 9.45
C ARG A 389 18.29 20.98 8.66
N THR A 390 19.17 21.97 8.60
CA THR A 390 18.98 23.19 7.81
C THR A 390 18.79 22.81 6.34
N ARG A 391 19.62 21.91 5.83
CA ARG A 391 19.56 21.48 4.44
C ARG A 391 18.31 20.66 4.14
N LEU A 392 17.92 19.72 4.99
CA LEU A 392 16.66 18.99 4.86
C LEU A 392 15.45 19.94 4.84
N THR A 393 15.46 20.99 5.67
CA THR A 393 14.41 22.01 5.67
C THR A 393 14.36 22.78 4.35
N ALA A 394 15.52 23.15 3.79
CA ALA A 394 15.62 23.83 2.50
C ALA A 394 15.21 22.95 1.31
N LEU A 395 15.47 21.64 1.40
CA LEU A 395 15.05 20.65 0.41
C LEU A 395 13.53 20.43 0.44
N GLY A 396 12.89 20.59 1.61
CA GLY A 396 11.43 20.51 1.75
C GLY A 396 10.89 19.12 1.40
N ASP A 397 9.77 19.08 0.69
CA ASP A 397 9.09 17.82 0.33
C ASP A 397 9.74 17.09 -0.85
N VAL A 398 11.06 17.21 -1.04
CA VAL A 398 11.75 16.67 -2.22
C VAL A 398 11.79 15.14 -2.28
N LEU A 399 11.33 14.49 -1.21
CA LEU A 399 11.16 13.04 -1.14
C LEU A 399 9.77 12.59 -1.61
N ASP A 400 8.80 13.49 -1.81
CA ASP A 400 7.45 13.14 -2.31
C ASP A 400 7.50 12.84 -3.82
N PRO A 401 7.34 11.57 -4.25
CA PRO A 401 7.46 11.20 -5.66
C PRO A 401 6.48 11.95 -6.58
N ALA A 402 5.32 12.39 -6.06
CA ALA A 402 4.30 13.07 -6.85
C ALA A 402 4.76 14.43 -7.39
N ARG A 403 5.71 15.11 -6.72
CA ARG A 403 6.25 16.40 -7.18
C ARG A 403 7.22 16.29 -8.36
N PHE A 404 7.61 15.07 -8.74
CA PHE A 404 8.64 14.82 -9.75
C PHE A 404 8.14 14.16 -11.01
N ALA A 405 6.87 13.76 -11.02
CA ALA A 405 6.25 13.28 -12.24
C ALA A 405 5.99 14.48 -13.16
N PRO A 406 6.34 14.40 -14.45
CA PRO A 406 5.86 15.36 -15.41
C PRO A 406 4.34 15.27 -15.49
N THR A 407 3.68 16.39 -15.79
CA THR A 407 2.24 16.41 -16.00
C THR A 407 1.93 16.58 -17.48
N LEU A 408 0.87 15.93 -17.93
CA LEU A 408 0.37 16.04 -19.29
C LEU A 408 -0.91 16.86 -19.29
N THR A 409 -0.98 17.81 -20.20
CA THR A 409 -2.19 18.61 -20.48
C THR A 409 -2.62 18.31 -21.92
N PRO A 410 -3.53 17.34 -22.12
CA PRO A 410 -4.07 17.05 -23.44
C PRO A 410 -5.02 18.15 -23.89
N MET A 411 -4.93 18.54 -25.16
CA MET A 411 -5.85 19.48 -25.78
C MET A 411 -6.36 18.88 -27.09
N ARG A 412 -7.68 18.74 -27.20
CA ARG A 412 -8.34 18.23 -28.40
C ARG A 412 -8.47 19.36 -29.44
N SER A 413 -8.20 19.04 -30.70
CA SER A 413 -8.51 19.88 -31.85
C SER A 413 -9.23 19.06 -32.94
N ASN A 414 -9.62 19.68 -34.06
CA ASN A 414 -10.17 18.94 -35.20
C ASN A 414 -9.13 18.04 -35.90
N ALA A 415 -7.83 18.22 -35.62
CA ALA A 415 -6.74 17.48 -36.26
C ALA A 415 -6.19 16.32 -35.42
N GLY A 416 -6.52 16.25 -34.12
CA GLY A 416 -5.93 15.28 -33.21
C GLY A 416 -5.89 15.77 -31.77
N TRP A 417 -4.91 15.28 -31.04
CA TRP A 417 -4.59 15.69 -29.68
C TRP A 417 -3.20 16.30 -29.65
N THR A 418 -3.11 17.54 -29.19
CA THR A 418 -1.83 18.11 -28.77
C THR A 418 -1.62 17.79 -27.31
N ILE A 419 -0.56 17.06 -26.97
CA ILE A 419 -0.19 16.75 -25.60
C ILE A 419 0.91 17.73 -25.18
N SER A 420 0.60 18.63 -24.26
CA SER A 420 1.58 19.52 -23.64
C SER A 420 2.16 18.87 -22.39
N ILE A 421 3.49 18.93 -22.25
CA ILE A 421 4.27 18.35 -21.15
C ILE A 421 4.76 19.48 -20.25
N SER A 422 4.44 19.41 -18.96
CA SER A 422 5.02 20.28 -17.94
C SER A 422 5.98 19.48 -17.07
N LEU A 423 7.24 19.89 -17.03
CA LEU A 423 8.29 19.23 -16.26
C LEU A 423 8.46 19.90 -14.88
N PRO A 424 8.85 19.13 -13.85
CA PRO A 424 9.09 19.65 -12.50
C PRO A 424 10.42 20.43 -12.41
N GLU A 425 11.33 20.27 -13.37
CA GLU A 425 12.58 21.00 -13.49
C GLU A 425 12.91 21.32 -14.95
N ALA A 426 13.92 22.17 -15.14
CA ALA A 426 14.43 22.45 -16.48
C ALA A 426 15.14 21.20 -17.04
N ALA A 427 14.89 20.93 -18.32
CA ALA A 427 15.44 19.78 -19.03
C ALA A 427 16.17 20.22 -20.30
N THR A 428 17.08 19.36 -20.75
CA THR A 428 17.84 19.55 -22.00
C THR A 428 17.35 18.66 -23.15
N GLY A 429 16.44 17.74 -22.86
CA GLY A 429 15.80 16.84 -23.83
C GLY A 429 14.55 16.21 -23.22
N ILE A 430 13.55 15.93 -24.06
CA ILE A 430 12.30 15.25 -23.67
C ILE A 430 12.04 14.15 -24.68
N SER A 431 11.72 12.96 -24.18
CA SER A 431 11.33 11.83 -25.02
C SER A 431 10.05 11.20 -24.47
N TRP A 432 9.24 10.67 -25.36
CA TRP A 432 7.96 10.04 -24.99
C TRP A 432 7.75 8.73 -25.74
N ARG A 433 6.83 7.90 -25.27
CA ARG A 433 6.37 6.69 -25.95
C ARG A 433 4.90 6.40 -25.68
N MET A 434 4.29 5.64 -26.58
CA MET A 434 2.98 5.04 -26.35
C MET A 434 3.13 3.69 -25.64
N GLY A 435 2.30 3.46 -24.63
CA GLY A 435 2.28 2.25 -23.82
C GLY A 435 3.46 2.12 -22.86
N VAL A 436 3.50 0.98 -22.18
CA VAL A 436 4.50 0.64 -21.16
C VAL A 436 5.77 -0.04 -21.73
N SER A 437 5.85 -0.22 -23.04
CA SER A 437 6.98 -0.87 -23.70
C SER A 437 7.23 -0.28 -25.09
N GLY A 438 8.44 -0.47 -25.63
CA GLY A 438 8.85 0.07 -26.94
C GLY A 438 9.82 1.26 -26.84
N PRO A 439 10.34 1.72 -27.99
CA PRO A 439 11.32 2.80 -28.05
C PRO A 439 10.69 4.14 -27.71
N PHE A 440 11.51 5.03 -27.15
CA PHE A 440 11.15 6.43 -26.95
C PHE A 440 11.44 7.24 -28.21
N THR A 441 10.58 8.21 -28.48
CA THR A 441 10.71 9.20 -29.54
C THR A 441 11.01 10.55 -28.91
N ASP A 442 12.04 11.23 -29.39
CA ASP A 442 12.36 12.59 -28.93
C ASP A 442 11.32 13.59 -29.46
N THR A 443 10.93 14.56 -28.63
CA THR A 443 10.02 15.64 -29.05
C THR A 443 10.71 16.67 -29.94
N GLY A 444 12.04 16.62 -30.03
CA GLY A 444 12.88 17.56 -30.76
C GLY A 444 13.20 18.84 -29.96
N LEU A 445 13.92 19.74 -30.60
CA LEU A 445 14.32 21.03 -30.02
C LEU A 445 13.60 22.16 -30.76
N MET A 446 13.18 23.17 -30.01
CA MET A 446 12.63 24.40 -30.55
C MET A 446 13.77 25.33 -31.01
N ALA A 447 13.46 26.27 -31.90
CA ALA A 447 14.42 27.26 -32.38
C ALA A 447 14.76 28.35 -31.34
N MET A 448 14.05 28.38 -30.20
CA MET A 448 14.32 29.29 -29.09
C MET A 448 15.15 28.63 -28.01
N ASN A 449 15.95 29.42 -27.31
CA ASN A 449 16.69 28.94 -26.15
C ASN A 449 15.83 29.02 -24.89
N ASP A 450 15.94 28.02 -24.03
CA ASP A 450 15.36 28.03 -22.70
C ASP A 450 16.10 29.07 -21.84
N GLN A 451 15.35 30.00 -21.23
CA GLN A 451 15.94 31.10 -20.45
C GLN A 451 16.68 30.63 -19.19
N ARG A 452 16.32 29.46 -18.65
CA ARG A 452 16.93 28.88 -17.45
C ARG A 452 18.23 28.17 -17.78
N THR A 453 18.32 27.56 -18.97
CA THR A 453 19.49 26.74 -19.35
C THR A 453 20.44 27.45 -20.32
N GLY A 454 19.96 28.45 -21.06
CA GLY A 454 20.67 29.09 -22.17
C GLY A 454 20.87 28.20 -23.39
N LYS A 455 20.36 26.95 -23.38
CA LYS A 455 20.46 25.96 -24.46
C LYS A 455 19.15 25.92 -25.28
N PRO A 456 19.15 25.35 -26.50
CA PRO A 456 17.92 25.13 -27.26
C PRO A 456 16.86 24.42 -26.40
N MET A 457 15.64 24.98 -26.39
CA MET A 457 14.56 24.48 -25.55
C MET A 457 14.03 23.15 -26.11
N PRO A 458 13.89 22.09 -25.30
CA PRO A 458 13.20 20.89 -25.77
C PRO A 458 11.73 21.19 -26.03
N ASN A 459 11.19 20.65 -27.12
CA ASN A 459 9.79 20.85 -27.46
C ASN A 459 8.91 20.19 -26.37
N PRO A 460 8.12 20.97 -25.61
CA PRO A 460 7.32 20.44 -24.52
C PRO A 460 5.98 19.89 -25.02
N SER A 461 5.90 19.46 -26.28
CA SER A 461 4.65 18.97 -26.85
C SER A 461 4.87 17.90 -27.91
N PHE A 462 3.87 17.04 -28.08
CA PHE A 462 3.77 16.09 -29.18
C PHE A 462 2.30 15.88 -29.57
N GLU A 463 2.09 15.35 -30.77
CA GLU A 463 0.75 15.13 -31.33
C GLU A 463 0.36 13.66 -31.28
N LEU A 464 -0.91 13.39 -31.02
CA LEU A 464 -1.53 12.07 -31.12
C LEU A 464 -2.73 12.10 -32.07
N PRO A 465 -2.99 11.01 -32.82
CA PRO A 465 -4.20 10.90 -33.64
C PRO A 465 -5.47 10.98 -32.80
N ASP A 466 -6.57 11.45 -33.40
CA ASP A 466 -7.88 11.45 -32.77
C ASP A 466 -8.42 10.06 -32.43
N SER A 467 -7.98 9.05 -33.19
CA SER A 467 -8.30 7.64 -32.99
C SER A 467 -7.60 7.00 -31.79
N THR A 468 -6.80 7.76 -31.03
CA THR A 468 -6.10 7.26 -29.85
C THR A 468 -7.11 6.80 -28.80
N THR A 469 -6.96 5.56 -28.34
CA THR A 469 -7.77 4.99 -27.25
C THR A 469 -7.08 5.19 -25.89
N ALA A 470 -7.81 4.93 -24.80
CA ALA A 470 -7.23 4.93 -23.46
C ALA A 470 -5.95 4.07 -23.41
N THR A 471 -4.88 4.64 -22.88
CA THR A 471 -3.53 4.07 -22.92
C THR A 471 -2.63 4.70 -21.85
N THR A 472 -1.38 4.28 -21.83
CA THR A 472 -0.32 4.89 -21.03
C THR A 472 0.62 5.67 -21.94
N ILE A 473 1.08 6.83 -21.49
CA ILE A 473 2.13 7.62 -22.14
C ILE A 473 3.34 7.58 -21.23
N GLY A 474 4.43 6.99 -21.71
CA GLY A 474 5.71 7.03 -21.02
C GLY A 474 6.42 8.34 -21.35
N VAL A 475 6.89 9.08 -20.36
CA VAL A 475 7.69 10.30 -20.53
C VAL A 475 9.02 10.13 -19.83
N LYS A 476 10.10 10.54 -20.47
CA LYS A 476 11.40 10.71 -19.83
C LYS A 476 12.03 12.02 -20.29
N TYR A 477 12.97 12.53 -19.52
CA TYR A 477 13.68 13.76 -19.87
C TYR A 477 15.14 13.70 -19.44
N LEU A 478 15.96 14.56 -20.03
CA LEU A 478 17.35 14.77 -19.61
C LEU A 478 17.41 15.97 -18.67
N ASP A 479 17.94 15.80 -17.47
CA ASP A 479 18.16 16.89 -16.53
C ASP A 479 19.19 17.92 -17.06
N LEU A 480 19.46 18.97 -16.29
CA LEU A 480 20.45 20.00 -16.66
C LEU A 480 21.88 19.45 -16.85
N ARG A 481 22.17 18.29 -16.25
CA ARG A 481 23.45 17.59 -16.32
C ARG A 481 23.48 16.52 -17.41
N GLY A 482 22.39 16.36 -18.16
CA GLY A 482 22.25 15.38 -19.24
C GLY A 482 21.98 13.95 -18.75
N ARG A 483 21.58 13.76 -17.48
CA ARG A 483 21.17 12.45 -16.97
C ARG A 483 19.71 12.19 -17.27
N GLU A 484 19.40 10.94 -17.58
CA GLU A 484 18.03 10.50 -17.85
C GLU A 484 17.22 10.39 -16.56
N THR A 485 16.04 11.01 -16.56
CA THR A 485 15.05 10.96 -15.49
C THR A 485 13.74 10.38 -16.02
N GLY A 486 13.22 9.36 -15.33
CA GLY A 486 12.09 8.55 -15.76
C GLY A 486 12.51 7.13 -16.15
N PRO A 487 11.67 6.37 -16.88
CA PRO A 487 10.40 6.82 -17.46
C PRO A 487 9.26 6.95 -16.44
N PHE A 488 8.37 7.91 -16.69
CA PHE A 488 7.13 8.12 -15.97
C PHE A 488 5.97 7.65 -16.82
N ASP A 489 5.28 6.60 -16.35
CA ASP A 489 4.13 6.05 -17.03
C ASP A 489 2.85 6.78 -16.57
N ILE A 490 2.27 7.59 -17.47
CA ILE A 490 1.13 8.46 -17.18
C ILE A 490 -0.11 7.92 -17.91
N SER A 491 -1.20 7.69 -17.17
CA SER A 491 -2.46 7.26 -17.78
C SER A 491 -3.08 8.37 -18.61
N PHE A 492 -3.50 8.05 -19.84
CA PHE A 492 -4.23 8.94 -20.73
C PHE A 492 -5.56 8.30 -21.12
N ASP A 493 -6.66 8.94 -20.71
CA ASP A 493 -8.01 8.61 -21.16
C ASP A 493 -8.52 9.77 -22.03
N PRO A 494 -8.64 9.58 -23.35
CA PRO A 494 -9.12 10.59 -24.28
C PRO A 494 -10.52 11.14 -23.93
N ASP A 495 -11.42 10.29 -23.42
CA ASP A 495 -12.78 10.72 -23.12
C ASP A 495 -12.80 11.63 -21.89
N ALA A 496 -12.12 11.21 -20.82
CA ALA A 496 -11.99 12.01 -19.62
C ALA A 496 -11.23 13.33 -19.90
N ALA A 497 -10.16 13.27 -20.70
CA ALA A 497 -9.38 14.43 -21.10
C ALA A 497 -10.22 15.43 -21.91
N LEU A 498 -11.07 14.96 -22.82
CA LEU A 498 -11.96 15.82 -23.62
C LEU A 498 -12.96 16.56 -22.73
N GLN A 499 -13.59 15.82 -21.81
CA GLN A 499 -14.55 16.39 -20.87
C GLN A 499 -13.91 17.45 -19.98
N GLN A 500 -12.75 17.13 -19.41
CA GLN A 500 -11.99 18.02 -18.54
C GLN A 500 -11.51 19.28 -19.29
N GLY A 501 -10.98 19.13 -20.50
CA GLY A 501 -10.55 20.26 -21.33
C GLY A 501 -11.70 21.18 -21.70
N ASN A 502 -12.85 20.63 -22.11
CA ASN A 502 -14.04 21.43 -22.40
C ASN A 502 -14.57 22.16 -21.16
N LYS A 503 -14.57 21.51 -20.00
CA LYS A 503 -14.91 22.15 -18.72
C LYS A 503 -13.99 23.34 -18.42
N GLN A 504 -12.67 23.17 -18.54
CA GLN A 504 -11.71 24.24 -18.31
C GLN A 504 -11.94 25.46 -19.22
N ILE A 505 -12.20 25.22 -20.51
CA ILE A 505 -12.51 26.29 -21.47
C ILE A 505 -13.81 27.00 -21.08
N LEU A 506 -14.86 26.24 -20.71
CA LEU A 506 -16.13 26.82 -20.27
C LEU A 506 -15.95 27.67 -19.01
N ASP A 507 -15.22 27.18 -18.00
CA ASP A 507 -14.98 27.92 -16.76
C ASP A 507 -14.15 29.18 -17.00
N GLN A 508 -13.11 29.11 -17.84
CA GLN A 508 -12.24 30.25 -18.15
C GLN A 508 -12.97 31.33 -18.95
N PHE A 509 -13.76 30.93 -19.93
CA PHE A 509 -14.45 31.84 -20.86
C PHE A 509 -15.94 31.95 -20.58
N TRP A 510 -16.32 31.93 -19.30
CA TRP A 510 -17.72 31.95 -18.87
C TRP A 510 -18.49 33.16 -19.41
N THR A 511 -17.83 34.31 -19.56
CA THR A 511 -18.45 35.54 -20.10
C THR A 511 -18.98 35.39 -21.53
N SER A 512 -18.56 34.35 -22.26
CA SER A 512 -18.98 34.05 -23.63
C SER A 512 -20.07 32.98 -23.72
N TRP A 513 -20.54 32.44 -22.59
CA TRP A 513 -21.58 31.41 -22.59
C TRP A 513 -22.87 31.90 -23.23
N ILE A 514 -23.25 33.14 -22.90
CA ILE A 514 -24.50 33.76 -23.34
C ILE A 514 -24.19 35.11 -23.97
N ALA A 515 -24.72 35.33 -25.17
CA ALA A 515 -24.72 36.63 -25.82
C ALA A 515 -26.16 37.04 -26.17
N PHE A 516 -26.58 38.22 -25.71
CA PHE A 516 -27.79 38.87 -26.21
C PHE A 516 -27.49 39.52 -27.56
N ASP A 517 -28.41 39.40 -28.51
CA ASP A 517 -28.25 40.04 -29.81
C ASP A 517 -28.12 41.57 -29.69
N ALA A 518 -27.09 42.12 -30.29
CA ALA A 518 -26.84 43.56 -30.39
C ALA A 518 -27.29 44.16 -31.75
N SER A 519 -27.69 43.32 -32.72
CA SER A 519 -27.84 43.69 -34.14
C SER A 519 -29.25 44.09 -34.60
N GLY A 520 -30.17 44.35 -33.66
CA GLY A 520 -31.53 44.84 -33.98
C GLY A 520 -32.57 43.74 -34.29
N ASN A 521 -32.20 42.46 -34.29
CA ASN A 521 -33.18 41.36 -34.21
C ASN A 521 -33.57 41.18 -32.73
N HIS A 522 -34.39 42.10 -32.24
CA HIS A 522 -34.77 42.17 -30.83
C HIS A 522 -35.21 40.79 -30.28
N GLY A 523 -34.45 40.32 -29.29
CA GLY A 523 -34.82 39.20 -28.45
C GLY A 523 -34.13 37.88 -28.76
N LEU A 524 -33.01 37.79 -29.47
CA LEU A 524 -32.25 36.53 -29.54
C LEU A 524 -31.20 36.40 -28.43
N VAL A 525 -31.08 35.19 -27.90
CA VAL A 525 -30.04 34.78 -26.94
C VAL A 525 -29.24 33.66 -27.57
N TYR A 526 -27.94 33.89 -27.80
CA TYR A 526 -27.01 32.93 -28.37
C TYR A 526 -26.24 32.19 -27.28
N PHE A 527 -26.02 30.89 -27.48
CA PHE A 527 -25.25 30.01 -26.60
C PHE A 527 -24.31 29.08 -27.38
N SER A 528 -23.87 29.52 -28.56
CA SER A 528 -23.05 28.75 -29.51
C SER A 528 -21.75 28.24 -28.91
N GLN A 529 -21.09 29.02 -28.05
CA GLN A 529 -19.86 28.59 -27.38
C GLN A 529 -20.12 27.38 -26.47
N MET A 530 -21.17 27.42 -25.65
CA MET A 530 -21.55 26.29 -24.79
C MET A 530 -21.82 25.04 -25.62
N LEU A 531 -22.45 25.21 -26.78
CA LEU A 531 -22.76 24.14 -27.71
C LEU A 531 -21.49 23.51 -28.33
N SER A 532 -20.49 24.33 -28.69
CA SER A 532 -19.19 23.83 -29.18
C SER A 532 -18.44 23.04 -28.10
N PHE A 533 -18.52 23.41 -26.83
CA PHE A 533 -17.83 22.70 -25.74
C PHE A 533 -18.73 21.72 -24.97
N ARG A 534 -19.88 21.33 -25.54
CA ARG A 534 -20.92 20.54 -24.87
C ARG A 534 -20.48 19.19 -24.31
N CYS A 535 -19.38 18.61 -24.80
CA CYS A 535 -18.88 17.34 -24.28
C CYS A 535 -18.50 17.40 -22.79
N GLY A 536 -18.19 18.57 -22.23
CA GLY A 536 -17.99 18.74 -20.79
C GLY A 536 -19.27 19.01 -20.00
N ILE A 537 -20.42 19.19 -20.65
CA ILE A 537 -21.67 19.64 -20.04
C ILE A 537 -22.63 18.47 -19.87
N LYS A 538 -23.15 18.31 -18.65
CA LYS A 538 -24.26 17.40 -18.34
C LYS A 538 -25.61 18.09 -18.47
N GLU A 539 -25.70 19.32 -18.01
CA GLU A 539 -26.97 20.07 -17.95
C GLU A 539 -26.69 21.58 -17.87
N VAL A 540 -27.56 22.39 -18.47
CA VAL A 540 -27.54 23.84 -18.36
C VAL A 540 -28.88 24.34 -17.84
N ARG A 541 -28.88 24.92 -16.64
CA ARG A 541 -30.07 25.53 -16.02
C ARG A 541 -29.98 27.04 -16.11
N TYR A 542 -31.12 27.70 -16.33
CA TYR A 542 -31.17 29.16 -16.43
C TYR A 542 -32.49 29.75 -15.92
N SER A 543 -32.47 31.04 -15.64
CA SER A 543 -33.66 31.86 -15.38
C SER A 543 -33.54 33.22 -16.06
N LEU A 544 -34.67 33.81 -16.42
CA LEU A 544 -34.74 35.15 -17.03
C LEU A 544 -35.23 36.13 -15.96
N ASN A 545 -34.59 37.29 -15.83
CA ASN A 545 -34.90 38.33 -14.83
C ASN A 545 -34.95 37.81 -13.38
N GLY A 546 -34.07 36.88 -13.02
CA GLY A 546 -34.03 36.28 -11.70
C GLY A 546 -32.99 35.17 -11.60
N THR A 547 -32.93 34.50 -10.44
CA THR A 547 -31.89 33.52 -10.08
C THR A 547 -32.44 32.13 -9.73
N ALA A 548 -33.70 31.84 -10.09
CA ALA A 548 -34.39 30.60 -9.74
C ALA A 548 -33.85 29.35 -10.47
N LEU A 549 -33.17 29.51 -11.62
CA LEU A 549 -32.64 28.42 -12.44
C LEU A 549 -33.69 27.35 -12.83
N ASP A 550 -34.90 27.79 -13.13
CA ASP A 550 -36.10 26.97 -13.35
C ASP A 550 -36.22 26.41 -14.78
N LYS A 551 -35.44 26.93 -15.73
CA LYS A 551 -35.46 26.52 -17.14
C LYS A 551 -34.19 25.77 -17.53
N GLU A 552 -34.25 25.05 -18.64
CA GLU A 552 -33.14 24.22 -19.13
C GLU A 552 -32.84 24.52 -20.60
N ILE A 553 -31.55 24.68 -20.94
CA ILE A 553 -31.11 24.68 -22.34
C ILE A 553 -30.80 23.23 -22.72
N LYS A 554 -31.66 22.65 -23.56
CA LYS A 554 -31.52 21.26 -24.01
C LYS A 554 -30.45 21.14 -25.10
N LEU A 555 -29.21 20.89 -24.69
CA LEU A 555 -28.11 20.65 -25.62
C LEU A 555 -28.24 19.28 -26.30
N PRO A 556 -27.85 19.15 -27.59
CA PRO A 556 -27.79 17.85 -28.25
C PRO A 556 -26.67 16.99 -27.66
N PRO A 557 -26.67 15.68 -27.91
CA PRO A 557 -25.58 14.80 -27.49
C PRO A 557 -24.21 15.30 -28.00
N CYS A 558 -23.17 15.07 -27.21
CA CYS A 558 -21.79 15.24 -27.67
C CYS A 558 -21.45 14.14 -28.69
N ASP A 559 -20.89 14.54 -29.82
CA ASP A 559 -20.16 13.63 -30.71
C ASP A 559 -18.68 13.69 -30.34
N LYS A 560 -18.12 12.60 -29.79
CA LYS A 560 -16.73 12.60 -29.33
C LYS A 560 -15.72 12.62 -30.49
N LYS A 561 -16.13 12.19 -31.69
CA LYS A 561 -15.27 12.20 -32.88
C LYS A 561 -15.15 13.61 -33.46
N ASP A 562 -16.26 14.34 -33.44
CA ASP A 562 -16.34 15.74 -33.86
C ASP A 562 -16.94 16.64 -32.76
N PRO A 563 -16.20 16.86 -31.66
CA PRO A 563 -16.75 17.47 -30.44
C PRO A 563 -17.18 18.92 -30.60
N TYR A 564 -16.58 19.63 -31.57
CA TYR A 564 -16.81 21.07 -31.77
C TYR A 564 -17.84 21.35 -32.87
N ALA A 565 -18.24 20.35 -33.66
CA ALA A 565 -19.30 20.52 -34.64
C ALA A 565 -20.66 20.74 -33.99
N ILE A 566 -21.38 21.72 -34.54
CA ILE A 566 -22.77 22.02 -34.19
C ILE A 566 -23.66 21.24 -35.17
N PRO A 567 -24.61 20.41 -34.69
CA PRO A 567 -25.56 19.72 -35.57
C PRO A 567 -26.33 20.72 -36.45
N TYR A 568 -26.44 20.41 -37.75
CA TYR A 568 -27.05 21.32 -38.73
C TYR A 568 -28.51 21.65 -38.42
N ASP A 569 -29.23 20.72 -37.78
CA ASP A 569 -30.63 20.85 -37.38
C ASP A 569 -30.82 21.53 -36.02
N TYR A 570 -29.74 21.90 -35.34
CA TYR A 570 -29.80 22.51 -34.01
C TYR A 570 -29.56 24.03 -34.07
N GLN A 571 -30.49 24.80 -33.53
CA GLN A 571 -30.37 26.26 -33.46
C GLN A 571 -29.57 26.69 -32.22
N PRO A 572 -28.42 27.37 -32.37
CA PRO A 572 -27.57 27.78 -31.25
C PRO A 572 -28.09 29.05 -30.53
N TYR A 573 -29.38 29.33 -30.68
CA TYR A 573 -30.06 30.49 -30.10
C TYR A 573 -31.54 30.21 -29.87
N PHE A 574 -32.16 31.00 -28.99
CA PHE A 574 -33.61 31.04 -28.84
C PHE A 574 -34.11 32.48 -28.66
N LYS A 575 -35.40 32.69 -28.90
CA LYS A 575 -36.04 34.01 -28.75
C LYS A 575 -36.56 34.22 -27.33
N VAL A 576 -36.35 35.42 -26.79
CA VAL A 576 -36.84 35.94 -25.51
C VAL A 576 -37.72 37.17 -25.73
N ALA A 577 -38.58 37.47 -24.76
CA ALA A 577 -39.43 38.65 -24.79
C ALA A 577 -38.64 39.95 -24.57
N ASP A 578 -39.20 41.09 -24.98
CA ASP A 578 -38.52 42.38 -24.88
C ASP A 578 -38.35 42.88 -23.44
N ASN A 579 -39.16 42.39 -22.51
CA ASN A 579 -39.05 42.71 -21.08
C ASN A 579 -37.92 41.92 -20.37
N VAL A 580 -37.18 41.05 -21.06
CA VAL A 580 -36.03 40.34 -20.50
C VAL A 580 -34.82 41.26 -20.48
N THR A 581 -34.30 41.54 -19.29
CA THR A 581 -33.16 42.41 -18.99
C THR A 581 -31.92 41.65 -18.52
N SER A 582 -32.10 40.45 -17.95
CA SER A 582 -30.98 39.59 -17.57
C SER A 582 -31.30 38.10 -17.68
N MET A 583 -30.24 37.29 -17.71
CA MET A 583 -30.30 35.84 -17.68
C MET A 583 -29.24 35.32 -16.70
N ALA A 584 -29.67 34.51 -15.73
CA ALA A 584 -28.78 33.78 -14.84
C ALA A 584 -28.62 32.35 -15.35
N VAL A 585 -27.39 31.83 -15.40
CA VAL A 585 -27.07 30.49 -15.92
C VAL A 585 -26.18 29.74 -14.95
N GLN A 586 -26.43 28.44 -14.81
CA GLN A 586 -25.56 27.50 -14.13
C GLN A 586 -25.37 26.25 -15.00
N VAL A 587 -24.12 25.77 -15.06
CA VAL A 587 -23.75 24.56 -15.76
C VAL A 587 -23.49 23.45 -14.74
N THR A 588 -24.08 22.28 -14.97
CA THR A 588 -23.65 21.03 -14.33
C THR A 588 -22.74 20.30 -15.32
N TYR A 589 -21.52 19.97 -14.91
CA TYR A 589 -20.52 19.29 -15.73
C TYR A 589 -20.71 17.76 -15.69
N THR A 590 -20.06 17.05 -16.62
CA THR A 590 -20.14 15.57 -16.71
C THR A 590 -19.59 14.85 -15.47
N ASP A 591 -18.64 15.48 -14.77
CA ASP A 591 -18.09 15.01 -13.49
C ASP A 591 -19.04 15.25 -12.29
N GLY A 592 -20.22 15.87 -12.53
CA GLY A 592 -21.22 16.17 -11.51
C GLY A 592 -21.00 17.47 -10.75
N THR A 593 -19.87 18.16 -10.95
CA THR A 593 -19.63 19.47 -10.36
C THR A 593 -20.49 20.55 -11.02
N LYS A 594 -20.75 21.64 -10.30
CA LYS A 594 -21.56 22.76 -10.78
C LYS A 594 -20.74 24.04 -10.85
N SER A 595 -20.95 24.84 -11.88
CA SER A 595 -20.41 26.19 -11.95
C SER A 595 -21.06 27.11 -10.91
N PRO A 596 -20.41 28.24 -10.57
CA PRO A 596 -21.12 29.37 -9.99
C PRO A 596 -22.28 29.80 -10.89
N VAL A 597 -23.30 30.42 -10.30
CA VAL A 597 -24.36 31.09 -11.07
C VAL A 597 -23.75 32.33 -11.72
N ARG A 598 -23.83 32.41 -13.05
CA ARG A 598 -23.33 33.53 -13.84
C ARG A 598 -24.51 34.36 -14.36
N GLU A 599 -24.48 35.66 -14.15
CA GLU A 599 -25.51 36.59 -14.63
C GLU A 599 -25.02 37.35 -15.86
N TYR A 600 -25.84 37.39 -16.90
CA TYR A 600 -25.62 38.09 -18.15
C TYR A 600 -26.71 39.15 -18.30
N LYS A 601 -26.32 40.39 -18.56
CA LYS A 601 -27.26 41.50 -18.76
C LYS A 601 -27.45 41.75 -20.24
N ARG A 602 -28.71 41.98 -20.63
CA ARG A 602 -29.04 42.49 -21.96
C ARG A 602 -28.62 43.96 -22.00
N GLN A 603 -27.77 44.31 -22.97
CA GLN A 603 -27.28 45.67 -23.15
C GLN A 603 -28.35 46.58 -23.75
#